data_AF-A0A2Z4JVA9-F1
#
_entry.id   AF-A0A2Z4JVA9-F1
#
_cell.length_a   1.000
_cell.length_b   1.000
_cell.length_c   1.000
_cell.angle_alpha   90.00
_cell.angle_beta   90.00
_cell.angle_gamma   90.00
#
_symmetry.space_group_name_H-M   'P 1'
#
loop_
_entity.id
_entity.type
_entity.pdbx_description
1 polymer ?
#
loop_
_entity_poly.entity_id
_entity_poly.type
_entity_poly.pdbx_seq_one_letter_code
_entity_poly.pdbx_strand_id
1 'polypeptide(L)'
;MAKRTAYGKLHIWMNGELVGLWEQTPRGPVWQYFDEWLQSERARPLSLSLPFTPDNQPYRDAKVTAFFDNLLPDSDAIRLRLAQQYQTTGTSPFELLAKIGRDCAGAIQLLPVDEDSTGLFQISGAPVNPKEIAQILRDATSSRALG
;
A
#
# COMPACT_ATOMS: atom_id res chain seq x y z
N MET A 1 -17.57 -16.94 -7.49
CA MET A 1 -18.04 -15.59 -7.84
C MET A 1 -16.82 -14.77 -8.24
N ALA A 2 -16.82 -14.15 -9.41
CA ALA A 2 -15.67 -13.35 -9.87
C ALA A 2 -15.53 -12.11 -8.98
N LYS A 3 -14.40 -11.97 -8.27
CA LYS A 3 -14.05 -10.73 -7.56
C LYS A 3 -14.03 -9.59 -8.59
N ARG A 4 -14.89 -8.58 -8.42
CA ARG A 4 -14.80 -7.35 -9.21
C ARG A 4 -13.52 -6.64 -8.76
N THR A 5 -12.50 -6.62 -9.60
CA THR A 5 -11.31 -5.80 -9.37
C THR A 5 -11.74 -4.34 -9.31
N ALA A 6 -11.49 -3.67 -8.19
CA ALA A 6 -11.69 -2.22 -8.11
C ALA A 6 -10.73 -1.54 -9.08
N TYR A 7 -11.27 -0.72 -9.98
CA TYR A 7 -10.48 0.18 -10.83
C TYR A 7 -10.08 1.38 -9.99
N GLY A 8 -8.81 1.79 -10.09
CA GLY A 8 -8.32 2.90 -9.30
C GLY A 8 -6.84 3.16 -9.53
N LYS A 9 -6.38 4.27 -8.95
CA LYS A 9 -5.03 4.78 -9.05
C LYS A 9 -4.51 5.14 -7.65
N LEU A 10 -3.29 4.74 -7.34
CA LEU A 10 -2.59 5.13 -6.13
C LEU A 10 -1.24 5.72 -6.49
N HIS A 11 -0.97 6.93 -5.98
CA HIS A 11 0.37 7.48 -5.95
C HIS A 11 1.21 6.75 -4.92
N ILE A 12 2.42 6.41 -5.31
CA ILE A 12 3.43 5.89 -4.41
C ILE A 12 4.37 7.03 -4.07
N TRP A 13 4.49 7.29 -2.78
CA TRP A 13 5.40 8.27 -2.22
C TRP A 13 6.52 7.53 -1.51
N MET A 14 7.72 8.12 -1.46
CA MET A 14 8.85 7.59 -0.70
C MET A 14 9.54 8.73 0.03
N ASN A 15 9.52 8.69 1.37
CA ASN A 15 10.03 9.77 2.22
C ASN A 15 9.49 11.17 1.83
N GLY A 16 8.25 11.25 1.32
CA GLY A 16 7.65 12.50 0.87
C GLY A 16 7.83 12.88 -0.58
N GLU A 17 8.65 12.15 -1.33
CA GLU A 17 8.84 12.39 -2.76
C GLU A 17 7.90 11.48 -3.55
N LEU A 18 7.25 12.04 -4.56
CA LEU A 18 6.35 11.31 -5.42
C LEU A 18 7.16 10.40 -6.37
N VAL A 19 6.99 9.09 -6.26
CA VAL A 19 7.83 8.09 -6.95
C VAL A 19 7.20 7.59 -8.24
N GLY A 20 5.89 7.35 -8.23
CA GLY A 20 5.22 6.72 -9.35
C GLY A 20 3.74 6.46 -9.12
N LEU A 21 3.13 5.79 -10.08
CA LEU A 21 1.72 5.48 -10.12
C LEU A 21 1.50 3.96 -10.23
N TRP A 22 0.68 3.44 -9.33
CA TRP A 22 0.11 2.10 -9.43
C TRP A 22 -1.36 2.20 -9.84
N GLU A 23 -1.70 1.62 -11.00
CA GLU A 23 -3.05 1.67 -11.58
C GLU A 23 -3.62 0.27 -11.80
N GLN A 24 -4.90 0.08 -11.45
CA GLN A 24 -5.67 -1.09 -11.85
C GLN A 24 -6.39 -0.82 -13.17
N THR A 25 -5.96 -1.46 -14.25
CA THR A 25 -6.58 -1.34 -15.58
C THR A 25 -7.37 -2.60 -15.96
N PRO A 26 -8.25 -2.55 -16.97
CA PRO A 26 -8.94 -3.75 -17.47
C PRO A 26 -8.00 -4.84 -17.99
N ARG A 27 -6.74 -4.49 -18.34
CA ARG A 27 -5.72 -5.44 -18.82
C ARG A 27 -4.83 -5.97 -17.69
N GLY A 28 -5.04 -5.52 -16.45
CA GLY A 28 -4.23 -5.85 -15.28
C GLY A 28 -3.58 -4.64 -14.61
N PRO A 29 -2.84 -4.87 -13.51
CA PRO A 29 -2.14 -3.81 -12.80
C PRO A 29 -0.97 -3.25 -13.62
N VAL A 30 -0.76 -1.95 -13.48
CA VAL A 30 0.30 -1.21 -14.16
C VAL A 30 1.08 -0.42 -13.12
N TRP A 31 2.41 -0.54 -13.13
CA TRP A 31 3.30 0.27 -12.31
C TRP A 31 4.21 1.10 -13.21
N GLN A 32 4.33 2.39 -12.92
CA GLN A 32 5.19 3.30 -13.66
C GLN A 32 5.83 4.31 -12.72
N TYR A 33 7.14 4.53 -12.87
CA TYR A 33 7.84 5.62 -12.18
C TYR A 33 7.52 6.95 -12.84
N PHE A 34 7.50 8.02 -12.07
CA PHE A 34 7.47 9.37 -12.64
C PHE A 34 8.88 9.78 -13.11
N ASP A 35 8.94 10.57 -14.18
CA ASP A 35 10.22 11.00 -14.75
C ASP A 35 10.99 11.91 -13.77
N GLU A 36 10.25 12.69 -12.98
CA GLU A 36 10.79 13.51 -11.89
C GLU A 36 11.52 12.65 -10.85
N TRP A 37 11.00 11.46 -10.53
CA TRP A 37 11.67 10.53 -9.62
C TRP A 37 12.93 9.95 -10.25
N LEU A 38 12.90 9.60 -11.54
CA LEU A 38 14.08 9.06 -12.24
C LEU A 38 15.23 10.07 -12.34
N GLN A 39 14.90 11.36 -12.36
CA GLN A 39 15.87 12.46 -12.40
C GLN A 39 16.31 12.95 -11.02
N SER A 40 15.67 12.47 -9.94
CA SER A 40 16.03 12.84 -8.57
C SER A 40 17.39 12.28 -8.17
N GLU A 41 18.18 13.05 -7.41
CA GLU A 41 19.42 12.54 -6.80
C GLU A 41 19.16 11.42 -5.77
N ARG A 42 17.93 11.34 -5.26
CA ARG A 42 17.51 10.30 -4.29
C ARG A 42 16.88 9.08 -4.96
N ALA A 43 16.83 9.07 -6.30
CA ALA A 43 16.20 8.05 -7.10
C ALA A 43 16.74 6.66 -6.74
N ARG A 44 15.81 5.76 -6.43
CA ARG A 44 16.09 4.33 -6.31
C ARG A 44 14.87 3.55 -6.76
N PRO A 45 15.06 2.34 -7.30
CA PRO A 45 13.93 1.49 -7.64
C PRO A 45 13.14 1.14 -6.38
N LEU A 46 11.82 1.05 -6.53
CA LEU A 46 10.87 0.63 -5.51
C LEU A 46 11.18 -0.77 -4.97
N SER A 47 11.66 -1.65 -5.85
CA SER A 47 12.09 -3.00 -5.54
C SER A 47 13.18 -3.44 -6.52
N LEU A 48 14.04 -4.37 -6.10
CA LEU A 48 14.96 -5.06 -7.01
C LEU A 48 14.23 -5.87 -8.09
N SER A 49 12.97 -6.27 -7.84
CA SER A 49 12.11 -6.91 -8.84
C SER A 49 11.48 -5.93 -9.84
N LEU A 50 11.54 -4.62 -9.56
CA LEU A 50 10.98 -3.53 -10.35
C LEU A 50 12.08 -2.46 -10.61
N PRO A 51 13.21 -2.81 -11.26
CA PRO A 51 14.29 -1.86 -11.54
C PRO A 51 13.83 -0.70 -12.44
N PHE A 52 14.67 0.31 -12.65
CA PHE A 52 14.40 1.28 -13.71
C PHE A 52 14.52 0.61 -15.09
N THR A 53 13.59 0.94 -15.98
CA THR A 53 13.52 0.39 -17.34
C THR A 53 14.10 1.39 -18.34
N PRO A 54 14.64 0.92 -19.48
CA PRO A 54 14.92 1.79 -20.62
C PRO A 54 13.66 2.58 -21.00
N ASP A 55 13.81 3.88 -21.27
CA ASP A 55 12.73 4.79 -21.64
C ASP A 55 11.55 4.84 -20.64
N ASN A 56 11.78 4.46 -19.37
CA ASN A 56 10.75 4.42 -18.33
C ASN A 56 9.48 3.62 -18.72
N GLN A 57 9.69 2.51 -19.43
CA GLN A 57 8.58 1.64 -19.83
C GLN A 57 7.81 1.11 -18.61
N PRO A 58 6.45 1.14 -18.63
CA PRO A 58 5.62 0.71 -17.52
C PRO A 58 5.65 -0.80 -17.36
N TYR A 59 5.66 -1.24 -16.10
CA TYR A 59 5.51 -2.64 -15.72
C TYR A 59 4.06 -3.07 -15.81
N ARG A 60 3.83 -4.25 -16.40
CA ARG A 60 2.49 -4.87 -16.55
C ARG A 60 2.50 -6.36 -16.22
N ASP A 61 3.60 -6.86 -15.68
CA ASP A 61 3.82 -8.27 -15.41
C ASP A 61 3.36 -8.65 -13.98
N ALA A 62 3.47 -9.94 -13.67
CA ALA A 62 3.09 -10.47 -12.35
C ALA A 62 3.93 -9.90 -11.19
N LYS A 63 5.09 -9.28 -11.47
CA LYS A 63 5.96 -8.74 -10.43
C LYS A 63 5.35 -7.50 -9.77
N VAL A 64 4.55 -6.73 -10.52
CA VAL A 64 3.78 -5.61 -9.97
C VAL A 64 2.85 -6.11 -8.87
N THR A 65 2.01 -7.10 -9.19
CA THR A 65 1.10 -7.70 -8.21
C THR A 65 1.85 -8.29 -7.03
N ALA A 66 2.91 -9.06 -7.28
CA ALA A 66 3.69 -9.70 -6.22
C ALA A 66 4.33 -8.69 -5.26
N PHE A 67 4.87 -7.58 -5.77
CA PHE A 67 5.46 -6.54 -4.92
C PHE A 67 4.42 -5.95 -3.96
N PHE A 68 3.27 -5.50 -4.47
CA PHE A 68 2.25 -4.87 -3.63
C PHE A 68 1.54 -5.88 -2.73
N ASP A 69 1.35 -7.13 -3.17
CA ASP A 69 0.78 -8.19 -2.33
C ASP A 69 1.65 -8.46 -1.09
N ASN A 70 2.97 -8.42 -1.24
CA ASN A 70 3.94 -8.61 -0.16
C ASN A 70 3.97 -7.46 0.86
N LEU A 71 3.23 -6.37 0.65
CA LEU A 71 3.03 -5.33 1.66
C LEU A 71 1.90 -5.67 2.64
N LEU A 72 1.16 -6.74 2.37
CA LEU A 72 0.03 -7.19 3.18
C LEU A 72 0.37 -8.44 3.97
N PRO A 73 -0.37 -8.72 5.06
CA PRO A 73 -0.23 -9.97 5.78
C PRO A 73 -0.54 -11.18 4.89
N ASP A 74 0.25 -12.25 4.98
CA ASP A 74 0.06 -13.47 4.16
C ASP A 74 -1.23 -14.24 4.48
N SER A 75 -1.79 -14.04 5.68
CA SER A 75 -2.99 -14.76 6.12
C SER A 75 -4.27 -14.18 5.52
N ASP A 76 -4.99 -15.00 4.75
CA ASP A 76 -6.32 -14.65 4.22
C ASP A 76 -7.29 -14.22 5.31
N ALA A 77 -7.28 -14.87 6.48
CA ALA A 77 -8.14 -14.52 7.61
C ALA A 77 -7.86 -13.10 8.12
N ILE A 78 -6.57 -12.72 8.19
CA ILE A 78 -6.17 -11.35 8.56
C ILE A 78 -6.60 -10.35 7.48
N ARG A 79 -6.42 -10.68 6.20
CA ARG A 79 -6.86 -9.83 5.08
C ARG A 79 -8.38 -9.62 5.09
N LEU A 80 -9.18 -10.64 5.40
CA LEU A 80 -10.64 -10.50 5.57
C LEU A 80 -11.00 -9.58 6.74
N ARG A 81 -10.31 -9.72 7.89
CA ARG A 81 -10.52 -8.84 9.04
C ARG A 81 -10.19 -7.39 8.70
N LEU A 82 -9.07 -7.15 8.02
CA LEU A 82 -8.71 -5.81 7.55
C LEU A 82 -9.77 -5.24 6.59
N ALA A 83 -10.25 -6.05 5.65
CA ALA A 83 -11.31 -5.64 4.73
C ALA A 83 -12.59 -5.22 5.47
N GLN A 84 -13.00 -5.98 6.50
CA GLN A 84 -14.16 -5.63 7.32
C GLN A 84 -13.92 -4.37 8.16
N GLN A 85 -12.77 -4.28 8.83
CA GLN A 85 -12.40 -3.16 9.69
C GLN A 85 -12.35 -1.83 8.93
N TYR A 86 -11.77 -1.85 7.72
CA TYR A 86 -11.62 -0.66 6.86
C TYR A 86 -12.69 -0.55 5.77
N GLN A 87 -13.72 -1.40 5.84
CA GLN A 87 -14.89 -1.41 4.95
C GLN A 87 -14.51 -1.40 3.45
N THR A 88 -13.54 -2.23 3.07
CA THR A 88 -13.15 -2.39 1.68
C THR A 88 -14.15 -3.26 0.92
N THR A 89 -14.22 -3.11 -0.40
CA THR A 89 -15.07 -3.91 -1.27
C THR A 89 -14.59 -5.35 -1.45
N GLY A 90 -13.36 -5.65 -1.00
CA GLY A 90 -12.75 -6.96 -1.09
C GLY A 90 -11.37 -7.02 -0.46
N THR A 91 -10.74 -8.19 -0.58
CA THR A 91 -9.42 -8.49 -0.02
C THR A 91 -8.30 -8.42 -1.07
N SER A 92 -8.55 -7.79 -2.23
CA SER A 92 -7.47 -7.62 -3.21
C SER A 92 -6.41 -6.66 -2.66
N PRO A 93 -5.14 -6.78 -3.10
CA PRO A 93 -4.07 -5.92 -2.59
C PRO A 93 -4.35 -4.44 -2.78
N PHE A 94 -4.91 -4.10 -3.94
CA PHE A 94 -5.25 -2.72 -4.26
C PHE A 94 -6.32 -2.15 -3.33
N GLU A 95 -7.41 -2.90 -3.10
CA GLU A 95 -8.51 -2.44 -2.23
C GLU A 95 -8.06 -2.24 -0.78
N LEU A 96 -7.23 -3.15 -0.27
CA LEU A 96 -6.69 -3.05 1.08
C LEU A 96 -5.71 -1.89 1.20
N LEU A 97 -4.71 -1.84 0.32
CA LEU A 97 -3.67 -0.80 0.37
C LEU A 97 -4.21 0.60 0.06
N ALA A 98 -5.30 0.73 -0.69
CA ALA A 98 -6.00 2.02 -0.85
C ALA A 98 -6.55 2.57 0.48
N LYS A 99 -6.74 1.73 1.50
CA LYS A 99 -7.19 2.15 2.85
C LYS A 99 -6.09 2.20 3.89
N ILE A 100 -5.17 1.23 3.86
CA ILE A 100 -4.15 1.08 4.91
C ILE A 100 -2.73 1.40 4.43
N GLY A 101 -2.53 1.69 3.14
CA GLY A 101 -1.21 1.86 2.53
C GLY A 101 -0.51 3.17 2.89
N ARG A 102 -1.14 4.09 3.63
CA ARG A 102 -0.50 5.32 4.12
C ARG A 102 0.67 5.03 5.08
N ASP A 103 0.60 3.94 5.82
CA ASP A 103 1.64 3.46 6.72
C ASP A 103 1.90 1.98 6.43
N CYS A 104 2.94 1.70 5.65
CA CYS A 104 3.30 0.36 5.27
C CYS A 104 4.82 0.14 5.39
N ALA A 105 5.22 -1.12 5.27
CA ALA A 105 6.59 -1.52 5.51
C ALA A 105 7.59 -0.75 4.63
N GLY A 106 8.66 -0.26 5.26
CA GLY A 106 9.74 0.45 4.58
C GLY A 106 9.54 1.97 4.62
N ALA A 107 9.73 2.61 3.46
CA ALA A 107 9.78 4.07 3.32
C ALA A 107 8.66 4.62 2.44
N ILE A 108 7.70 3.77 2.06
CA ILE A 108 6.71 4.08 1.04
C ILE A 108 5.33 4.37 1.65
N GLN A 109 4.55 5.17 0.95
CA GLN A 109 3.14 5.41 1.25
C GLN A 109 2.34 5.26 -0.04
N LEU A 110 1.20 4.59 0.04
CA LEU A 110 0.24 4.48 -1.05
C LEU A 110 -0.93 5.40 -0.74
N LEU A 111 -1.08 6.45 -1.53
CA LEU A 111 -2.12 7.47 -1.34
C LEU A 111 -2.99 7.58 -2.59
N PRO A 112 -4.28 7.93 -2.45
CA PRO A 112 -5.09 8.39 -3.56
C PRO A 112 -4.39 9.49 -4.38
N VAL A 113 -4.70 9.60 -5.67
CA VAL A 113 -4.02 10.54 -6.57
C VAL A 113 -4.28 12.02 -6.25
N ASP A 114 -5.32 12.28 -5.46
CA ASP A 114 -5.74 13.58 -4.95
C ASP A 114 -5.21 13.89 -3.54
N GLU A 115 -4.37 13.01 -2.98
CA GLU A 115 -3.74 13.18 -1.67
C GLU A 115 -2.22 13.33 -1.77
N ASP A 116 -1.68 14.27 -1.00
CA ASP A 116 -0.24 14.50 -0.86
C ASP A 116 0.35 13.82 0.38
N SER A 117 1.63 13.44 0.29
CA SER A 117 2.38 13.01 1.47
C SER A 117 2.58 14.19 2.42
N THR A 118 2.03 14.08 3.63
CA THR A 118 2.06 15.10 4.67
C THR A 118 2.57 14.53 5.99
N GLY A 119 3.15 15.39 6.84
CA GLY A 119 3.51 15.03 8.21
C GLY A 119 4.84 14.28 8.38
N LEU A 120 5.71 14.22 7.36
CA LEU A 120 6.98 13.46 7.39
C LEU A 120 7.91 13.84 8.55
N PHE A 121 7.89 15.12 8.95
CA PHE A 121 8.73 15.65 10.03
C PHE A 121 7.93 15.97 11.29
N GLN A 122 6.70 15.44 11.39
CA GLN A 122 5.82 15.65 12.54
C GLN A 122 5.39 14.31 13.11
N ILE A 123 5.69 14.09 14.38
CA ILE A 123 5.23 12.92 15.13
C ILE A 123 4.00 13.35 15.92
N SER A 124 2.85 12.77 15.58
CA SER A 124 1.59 12.93 16.32
C SER A 124 1.13 11.55 16.80
N GLY A 125 0.61 11.49 18.03
CA GLY A 125 0.14 10.24 18.62
C GLY A 125 -0.73 10.49 19.84
N ALA A 126 -1.57 9.51 20.17
CA ALA A 126 -2.34 9.51 21.41
C ALA A 126 -1.56 8.74 22.50
N PRO A 127 -1.46 9.28 23.73
CA PRO A 127 -0.87 8.53 24.84
C PRO A 127 -1.73 7.29 25.13
N VAL A 128 -1.09 6.14 25.35
CA VAL A 128 -1.74 4.86 25.61
C VAL A 128 -1.31 4.35 26.99
N ASN A 129 -2.27 4.04 27.86
CA ASN A 129 -1.97 3.52 29.20
C ASN A 129 -1.78 1.98 29.20
N PRO A 130 -1.21 1.39 30.27
CA PRO A 130 -0.95 -0.05 30.32
C PRO A 130 -2.17 -0.94 30.10
N LYS A 131 -3.36 -0.51 30.53
CA LYS A 131 -4.62 -1.26 30.33
C LYS A 131 -5.03 -1.27 28.86
N GLU A 132 -4.87 -0.15 28.17
CA GLU A 132 -5.11 -0.04 26.73
C GLU A 132 -4.08 -0.85 25.94
N ILE A 133 -2.79 -0.80 26.30
CA ILE A 133 -1.75 -1.65 25.69
C ILE A 133 -2.13 -3.13 25.83
N ALA A 134 -2.53 -3.56 27.03
CA ALA A 134 -2.97 -4.94 27.27
C ALA A 134 -4.21 -5.31 26.45
N GLN A 135 -5.09 -4.36 26.14
CA GLN A 135 -6.22 -4.60 25.25
C GLN A 135 -5.76 -4.76 23.79
N ILE A 136 -4.94 -3.85 23.28
CA ILE A 136 -4.39 -3.89 21.91
C ILE A 136 -3.67 -5.22 21.65
N LEU A 137 -2.82 -5.66 22.58
CA LEU A 137 -2.08 -6.93 22.44
C LEU A 137 -3.00 -8.15 22.43
N ARG A 138 -4.09 -8.14 23.22
CA ARG A 138 -5.10 -9.20 23.20
C ARG A 138 -5.87 -9.20 21.88
N ASP A 139 -6.24 -8.03 21.38
CA ASP A 139 -6.98 -7.90 20.13
C ASP A 139 -6.13 -8.29 18.91
N ALA A 140 -4.82 -8.09 18.98
CA ALA A 140 -3.85 -8.49 17.95
C ALA A 140 -3.66 -10.01 17.88
N THR A 141 -3.71 -10.71 19.02
CA THR A 141 -3.56 -12.17 19.10
C THR A 141 -4.88 -12.93 19.01
N SER A 142 -6.02 -12.25 19.25
CA SER A 142 -7.33 -12.86 19.13
C SER A 142 -7.69 -13.11 17.66
N SER A 143 -8.01 -14.36 17.34
CA SER A 143 -8.55 -14.80 16.05
C SER A 143 -10.05 -14.48 15.89
N ARG A 144 -10.65 -13.74 16.83
CA ARG A 144 -12.08 -13.48 16.82
C ARG A 144 -12.38 -12.36 15.83
N ALA A 145 -13.16 -12.69 14.79
CA ALA A 145 -13.89 -11.69 14.04
C ALA A 145 -14.68 -10.84 15.06
N LEU A 146 -14.61 -9.51 14.94
CA LEU A 146 -15.48 -8.63 15.70
C LEU A 146 -16.91 -8.92 15.24
N GLY A 147 -17.61 -9.74 16.04
CA GLY A 147 -18.97 -10.22 15.83
C GLY A 147 -19.52 -10.78 17.12
#